data_AF-A0A524ICB4-F1
#
_entry.id   AF-A0A524ICB4-F1
#
_cell.length_a   1.000
_cell.length_b   1.000
_cell.length_c   1.000
_cell.angle_alpha   90.00
_cell.angle_beta   90.00
_cell.angle_gamma   90.00
#
_symmetry.space_group_name_H-M   'P 1'
#
loop_
_entity.id
_entity.type
_entity.pdbx_description
1 polymer ?
#
loop_
_entity_poly.entity_id
_entity_poly.type
_entity_poly.pdbx_seq_one_letter_code
_entity_poly.pdbx_strand_id
1 'polypeptide(L)'
;MGIRRSSRGRWLWLAPAALLFLFVFLSVFTYTLPGETILSYLRPRLARGGFEISSMSARTEFPLAFRMDNAAVMRPGGRALRLDMVRAGWEWTGLFRWLPFHAVVTMGKARAEVRTSPRFWNPGKGRFSLEQLGSEDLSSLIPFSVSGAGFLLDTADIRWKRKASDDVSGTGKGTFSWIRVPIPEPSSPIRDALLEDITILFALREGSLIVSSLTGTYEGARVEGNGEIAGIFDPPRSKITFRLKIENPLEGKIASIFDLLSKNAKNANLRITGTLLSPKGEFQFF
;
A
#
# COMPACT_ATOMS: atom_id res chain seq x y z
N MET A 1 70.52 28.13 -7.17
CA MET A 1 69.35 27.37 -7.67
C MET A 1 68.61 26.77 -6.48
N GLY A 2 67.59 27.45 -5.96
CA GLY A 2 66.79 26.96 -4.83
C GLY A 2 65.59 26.16 -5.32
N ILE A 3 65.57 24.86 -5.04
CA ILE A 3 64.46 23.96 -5.38
C ILE A 3 63.28 24.28 -4.45
N ARG A 4 62.33 25.09 -4.91
CA ARG A 4 60.99 25.22 -4.30
C ARG A 4 60.26 23.89 -4.51
N ARG A 5 60.40 22.96 -3.55
CA ARG A 5 59.56 21.75 -3.51
C ARG A 5 58.12 22.17 -3.22
N SER A 6 57.24 21.87 -4.17
CA SER A 6 55.81 22.13 -4.15
C SER A 6 55.15 21.46 -2.93
N SER A 7 54.82 22.26 -1.92
CA SER A 7 53.99 21.87 -0.77
C SER A 7 52.53 21.57 -1.15
N ARG A 8 52.13 21.86 -2.40
CA ARG A 8 50.75 21.66 -2.91
C ARG A 8 50.40 20.20 -3.14
N GLY A 9 51.37 19.30 -3.31
CA GLY A 9 51.12 17.88 -3.57
C GLY A 9 50.63 17.08 -2.35
N ARG A 10 51.05 17.42 -1.13
CA ARG A 10 50.64 16.71 0.11
C ARG A 10 49.24 17.09 0.57
N TRP A 11 48.84 18.34 0.40
CA TRP A 11 47.49 18.82 0.77
C TRP A 11 46.38 18.16 -0.05
N LEU A 12 46.65 17.85 -1.32
CA LEU A 12 45.72 17.18 -2.23
C LEU A 12 45.37 15.75 -1.80
N TRP A 13 46.23 15.07 -1.02
CA TRP A 13 45.97 13.73 -0.47
C TRP A 13 45.40 13.76 0.95
N LEU A 14 45.69 14.83 1.71
CA LEU A 14 45.16 15.02 3.06
C LEU A 14 43.66 15.33 3.06
N ALA A 15 43.18 16.12 2.10
CA ALA A 15 41.75 16.43 1.97
C ALA A 15 40.86 15.18 1.74
N PRO A 16 41.14 14.29 0.75
CA PRO A 16 40.35 13.08 0.56
C PRO A 16 40.52 12.09 1.72
N ALA A 17 41.70 12.00 2.35
CA ALA A 17 41.89 11.17 3.53
C ALA A 17 41.06 11.67 4.74
N ALA A 18 41.01 12.99 4.95
CA ALA A 18 40.19 13.60 6.00
C ALA A 18 38.69 13.43 5.73
N LEU A 19 38.25 13.56 4.48
CA LEU A 19 36.86 13.31 4.08
C LEU A 19 36.49 11.83 4.25
N LEU A 20 37.38 10.90 3.89
CA LEU A 20 37.18 9.48 4.09
C LEU A 20 37.13 9.14 5.58
N PHE A 21 38.03 9.69 6.39
CA PHE A 21 38.00 9.55 7.84
C PHE A 21 36.69 10.10 8.43
N LEU A 22 36.27 11.31 8.02
CA LEU A 22 35.02 11.90 8.47
C LEU A 22 33.81 11.05 8.06
N PHE A 23 33.81 10.49 6.85
CA PHE A 23 32.77 9.59 6.36
C PHE A 23 32.69 8.30 7.17
N VAL A 24 33.84 7.65 7.41
CA VAL A 24 33.91 6.44 8.25
C VAL A 24 33.50 6.74 9.68
N PHE A 25 34.01 7.83 10.26
CA PHE A 25 33.68 8.27 11.61
C PHE A 25 32.19 8.58 11.76
N LEU A 26 31.60 9.34 10.83
CA LEU A 26 30.17 9.63 10.82
C LEU A 26 29.33 8.37 10.67
N SER A 27 29.76 7.42 9.82
CA SER A 27 29.08 6.13 9.64
C SER A 27 29.09 5.32 10.93
N VAL A 28 30.26 5.17 11.55
CA VAL A 28 30.40 4.49 12.86
C VAL A 28 29.54 5.19 13.91
N PHE A 29 29.64 6.52 14.01
CA PHE A 29 28.83 7.32 14.93
C PHE A 29 27.34 7.07 14.74
N THR A 30 26.83 7.09 13.50
CA THR A 30 25.41 6.83 13.21
C THR A 30 24.99 5.40 13.55
N TYR A 31 25.83 4.39 13.30
CA TYR A 31 25.55 2.99 13.68
C TYR A 31 25.57 2.76 15.20
N THR A 32 26.31 3.59 15.93
CA THR A 32 26.37 3.53 17.39
C THR A 32 25.33 4.41 18.10
N LEU A 33 24.51 5.16 17.36
CA LEU A 33 23.48 6.01 17.99
C LEU A 33 22.45 5.15 18.74
N PRO A 34 22.11 5.51 19.99
CA PRO A 34 21.00 4.89 20.69
C PRO A 34 19.70 5.00 19.89
N GLY A 35 18.89 3.94 19.88
CA GLY A 35 17.62 3.94 19.17
C GLY A 35 16.66 5.06 19.58
N GLU A 36 16.72 5.47 20.85
CA GLU A 36 15.95 6.62 21.35
C GLU A 36 16.30 7.94 20.67
N THR A 37 17.55 8.14 20.22
CA THR A 37 17.94 9.33 19.44
C THR A 37 17.28 9.34 18.05
N ILE A 38 17.08 8.16 17.46
CA ILE A 38 16.38 8.01 16.18
C ILE A 38 14.88 8.28 16.38
N LEU A 39 14.29 7.70 17.42
CA LEU A 39 12.88 7.89 17.76
C LEU A 39 12.56 9.33 18.17
N SER A 40 13.44 10.01 18.90
CA SER A 40 13.25 11.40 19.31
C SER A 40 13.16 12.37 18.13
N TYR A 41 13.77 12.03 16.99
CA TYR A 41 13.63 12.81 15.76
C TYR A 41 12.30 12.55 15.04
N LEU A 42 11.78 11.33 15.12
CA LEU A 42 10.57 10.91 14.41
C LEU A 42 9.28 11.22 15.18
N ARG A 43 9.27 11.03 16.50
CA ARG A 43 8.10 11.28 17.38
C ARG A 43 7.48 12.67 17.16
N PRO A 44 8.23 13.79 17.13
CA PRO A 44 7.63 15.12 16.92
C PRO A 44 6.97 15.29 15.56
N ARG A 45 7.47 14.61 14.51
CA ARG A 45 6.90 14.70 13.16
C ARG A 45 5.62 13.87 13.05
N LEU A 46 5.60 12.69 13.65
CA LEU A 46 4.43 11.83 13.69
C LEU A 46 3.33 12.42 14.59
N ALA A 47 3.71 13.05 15.71
CA ALA A 47 2.79 13.71 16.62
C ALA A 47 2.02 14.85 15.93
N ARG A 48 2.65 15.60 15.01
CA ARG A 48 1.95 16.59 14.17
C ARG A 48 0.89 15.98 13.25
N GLY A 49 1.09 14.73 12.85
CA GLY A 49 0.12 13.95 12.10
C GLY A 49 -0.92 13.24 12.98
N GLY A 50 -0.87 13.42 14.30
CA GLY A 50 -1.75 12.75 15.26
C GLY A 50 -1.37 11.29 15.54
N PHE A 51 -0.11 10.92 15.34
CA PHE A 51 0.40 9.57 15.59
C PHE A 51 1.54 9.57 16.61
N GLU A 52 1.53 8.58 17.48
CA GLU A 52 2.63 8.25 18.38
C GLU A 52 3.32 6.98 17.91
N ILE A 53 4.64 6.92 18.07
CA ILE A 53 5.45 5.76 17.72
C ILE A 53 6.31 5.34 18.90
N SER A 54 6.33 4.03 19.12
CA SER A 54 7.30 3.37 19.99
C SER A 54 7.91 2.19 19.24
N SER A 55 9.12 1.80 19.58
CA SER A 55 9.71 0.56 19.07
C SER A 55 10.57 -0.08 20.13
N MET A 56 10.74 -1.39 20.06
CA MET A 56 11.62 -2.11 20.98
C MET A 56 13.09 -1.82 20.65
N SER A 57 13.41 -1.75 19.36
CA SER A 57 14.71 -1.35 18.86
C SER A 57 14.54 -0.34 17.74
N ALA A 58 15.48 0.58 17.62
CA ALA A 58 15.68 1.40 16.44
C ALA A 58 17.18 1.48 16.18
N ARG A 59 17.61 1.21 14.96
CA ARG A 59 19.02 1.26 14.56
C ARG A 59 19.17 1.79 13.15
N THR A 60 20.34 2.32 12.87
CA THR A 60 20.76 2.60 11.49
C THR A 60 21.47 1.37 10.92
N GLU A 61 21.36 1.16 9.61
CA GLU A 61 22.03 0.08 8.88
C GLU A 61 22.77 0.65 7.68
N PHE A 62 23.88 0.01 7.31
CA PHE A 62 24.66 0.38 6.12
C PHE A 62 23.93 -0.03 4.83
N PRO A 63 23.95 0.80 3.75
CA PRO A 63 24.68 2.05 3.58
C PRO A 63 24.02 3.27 4.23
N LEU A 64 22.69 3.43 4.11
CA LEU A 64 21.91 4.48 4.78
C LEU A 64 20.47 4.01 4.94
N ALA A 65 20.22 3.12 5.89
CA ALA A 65 18.88 2.68 6.24
C ALA A 65 18.60 2.84 7.72
N PHE A 66 17.32 2.93 8.05
CA PHE A 66 16.77 2.91 9.39
C PHE A 66 15.94 1.65 9.53
N ARG A 67 16.11 0.94 10.63
CA ARG A 67 15.33 -0.23 10.96
C ARG A 67 14.76 -0.07 12.36
N MET A 68 13.47 -0.31 12.48
CA MET A 68 12.76 -0.45 13.75
C MET A 68 12.21 -1.86 13.83
N ASP A 69 12.49 -2.56 14.93
CA ASP A 69 11.87 -3.85 15.22
C ASP A 69 10.78 -3.67 16.28
N ASN A 70 9.67 -4.41 16.13
CA ASN A 70 8.49 -4.36 17.01
C ASN A 70 8.01 -2.92 17.23
N ALA A 71 7.76 -2.20 16.15
CA ALA A 71 7.25 -0.84 16.20
C ALA A 71 5.75 -0.83 16.48
N ALA A 72 5.29 0.03 17.38
CA ALA A 72 3.88 0.27 17.62
C ALA A 72 3.53 1.70 17.22
N VAL A 73 2.59 1.84 16.28
CA VAL A 73 2.05 3.12 15.83
C VAL A 73 0.63 3.26 16.36
N MET A 74 0.33 4.35 17.06
CA MET A 74 -0.99 4.57 17.65
C MET A 74 -1.49 5.98 17.38
N ARG A 75 -2.80 6.16 17.30
CA ARG A 75 -3.41 7.48 17.47
C ARG A 75 -3.71 7.70 18.96
N PRO A 76 -3.68 8.94 19.47
CA PRO A 76 -4.14 9.25 20.82
C PRO A 76 -5.54 8.68 21.06
N GLY A 77 -5.69 7.84 22.09
CA GLY A 77 -6.95 7.16 22.43
C GLY A 77 -7.33 5.94 21.57
N GLY A 78 -6.51 5.56 20.59
CA GLY A 78 -6.72 4.40 19.72
C GLY A 78 -5.98 3.14 20.15
N ARG A 79 -6.28 2.01 19.50
CA ARG A 79 -5.48 0.78 19.63
C ARG A 79 -4.18 0.93 18.84
N ALA A 80 -3.09 0.41 19.37
CA ALA A 80 -1.81 0.43 18.70
C ALA A 80 -1.75 -0.60 17.57
N LEU A 81 -1.36 -0.16 16.37
CA LEU A 81 -0.96 -1.03 15.28
C LEU A 81 0.47 -1.52 15.56
N ARG A 82 0.64 -2.84 15.68
CA ARG A 82 1.94 -3.47 15.92
C ARG A 82 2.54 -3.92 14.61
N LEU A 83 3.74 -3.45 14.32
CA LEU A 83 4.54 -3.76 13.14
C LEU A 83 5.76 -4.55 13.59
N ASP A 84 6.04 -5.68 12.95
CA ASP A 84 7.19 -6.50 13.29
C ASP A 84 8.49 -5.81 12.89
N MET A 85 8.47 -5.17 11.72
CA MET A 85 9.63 -4.47 11.17
C MET A 85 9.18 -3.26 10.35
N VAL A 86 9.90 -2.16 10.53
CA VAL A 86 9.89 -1.03 9.60
C VAL A 86 11.33 -0.80 9.17
N ARG A 87 11.60 -0.92 7.87
CA ARG A 87 12.92 -0.62 7.29
C ARG A 87 12.76 0.45 6.23
N ALA A 88 13.43 1.59 6.39
CA ALA A 88 13.38 2.67 5.42
C ALA A 88 14.79 3.15 5.12
N GLY A 89 15.19 3.22 3.86
CA GLY A 89 16.54 3.62 3.52
C GLY A 89 16.73 3.95 2.07
N TRP A 90 17.95 4.34 1.77
CA TRP A 90 18.45 4.47 0.42
C TRP A 90 19.32 3.24 0.14
N GLU A 91 18.98 2.51 -0.91
CA GLU A 91 19.86 1.44 -1.40
C GLU A 91 21.17 2.06 -1.91
N TRP A 92 22.24 1.31 -2.20
CA TRP A 92 23.41 1.83 -2.94
C TRP A 92 23.65 1.05 -4.24
N THR A 93 23.56 1.70 -5.42
CA THR A 93 23.59 1.06 -6.75
C THR A 93 24.81 1.47 -7.58
N GLY A 94 25.83 2.04 -6.93
CA GLY A 94 27.15 2.32 -7.51
C GLY A 94 27.70 3.71 -7.16
N LEU A 95 28.96 3.96 -7.57
CA LEU A 95 29.78 5.12 -7.18
C LEU A 95 29.17 6.51 -7.43
N PHE A 96 28.28 6.66 -8.42
CA PHE A 96 27.69 7.96 -8.80
C PHE A 96 26.16 7.94 -8.94
N ARG A 97 25.50 6.83 -8.57
CA ARG A 97 24.04 6.68 -8.73
C ARG A 97 23.38 6.89 -7.38
N TRP A 98 22.91 8.10 -7.07
CA TRP A 98 22.08 8.37 -5.89
C TRP A 98 20.69 7.72 -6.03
N LEU A 99 20.12 7.28 -4.92
CA LEU A 99 19.27 6.09 -4.93
C LEU A 99 17.79 6.26 -4.65
N PRO A 100 16.98 5.31 -5.15
CA PRO A 100 15.58 5.18 -4.77
C PRO A 100 15.45 5.03 -3.26
N PHE A 101 14.49 5.77 -2.70
CA PHE A 101 14.00 5.51 -1.36
C PHE A 101 13.25 4.18 -1.38
N HIS A 102 13.63 3.28 -0.50
CA HIS A 102 13.00 1.98 -0.29
C HIS A 102 12.51 1.90 1.15
N ALA A 103 11.22 1.70 1.34
CA ALA A 103 10.63 1.39 2.64
C ALA A 103 9.89 0.06 2.59
N VAL A 104 10.11 -0.77 3.60
CA VAL A 104 9.42 -2.04 3.84
C VAL A 104 8.82 -2.00 5.23
N VAL A 105 7.56 -2.41 5.33
CA VAL A 105 6.84 -2.57 6.59
C VAL A 105 6.27 -3.99 6.61
N THR A 106 6.46 -4.71 7.70
CA THR A 106 5.90 -6.06 7.89
C THR A 106 5.05 -6.13 9.15
N MET A 107 3.97 -6.91 9.08
CA MET A 107 3.07 -7.16 10.19
C MET A 107 2.43 -8.54 10.03
N GLY A 108 2.89 -9.52 10.80
CA GLY A 108 2.52 -10.91 10.66
C GLY A 108 2.82 -11.43 9.26
N LYS A 109 1.77 -11.80 8.52
CA LYS A 109 1.88 -12.20 7.11
C LYS A 109 1.87 -11.01 6.15
N ALA A 110 1.38 -9.84 6.59
CA ALA A 110 1.24 -8.66 5.77
C ALA A 110 2.59 -8.00 5.49
N ARG A 111 2.79 -7.56 4.25
CA ARG A 111 3.98 -6.81 3.84
C ARG A 111 3.60 -5.64 2.97
N ALA A 112 4.14 -4.47 3.26
CA ALA A 112 4.03 -3.28 2.45
C ALA A 112 5.42 -2.82 2.02
N GLU A 113 5.60 -2.50 0.76
CA GLU A 113 6.89 -2.11 0.21
C GLU A 113 6.73 -0.96 -0.78
N VAL A 114 7.49 0.11 -0.57
CA VAL A 114 7.51 1.33 -1.38
C VAL A 114 8.91 1.50 -1.92
N ARG A 115 9.06 1.62 -3.25
CA ARG A 115 10.33 1.96 -3.90
C ARG A 115 10.15 3.14 -4.84
N THR A 116 10.95 4.18 -4.71
CA THR A 116 10.98 5.27 -5.71
C THR A 116 12.00 4.96 -6.81
N SER A 117 12.14 5.81 -7.82
CA SER A 117 13.23 5.73 -8.81
C SER A 117 14.34 6.75 -8.50
N PRO A 118 15.57 6.53 -8.99
CA PRO A 118 16.66 7.49 -8.87
C PRO A 118 16.27 8.88 -9.39
N ARG A 119 16.56 9.93 -8.60
CA ARG A 119 16.22 11.32 -8.93
C ARG A 119 16.85 11.82 -10.24
N PHE A 120 18.00 11.30 -10.66
CA PHE A 120 18.74 11.80 -11.82
C PHE A 120 18.26 11.25 -13.18
N TRP A 121 17.64 10.06 -13.22
CA TRP A 121 17.25 9.41 -14.49
C TRP A 121 15.74 9.49 -14.75
N ASN A 122 14.92 9.36 -13.69
CA ASN A 122 13.46 9.46 -13.78
C ASN A 122 12.94 10.04 -12.47
N PRO A 123 12.96 11.38 -12.28
CA PRO A 123 12.40 11.97 -11.07
C PRO A 123 10.90 11.63 -10.98
N GLY A 124 10.47 11.22 -9.79
CA GLY A 124 9.05 11.08 -9.45
C GLY A 124 8.37 9.78 -9.88
N LYS A 125 9.07 8.74 -10.34
CA LYS A 125 8.47 7.40 -10.48
C LYS A 125 8.61 6.59 -9.20
N GLY A 126 7.73 5.62 -9.01
CA GLY A 126 7.88 4.63 -7.96
C GLY A 126 6.93 3.46 -8.12
N ARG A 127 7.11 2.47 -7.26
CA ARG A 127 6.29 1.28 -7.13
C ARG A 127 5.92 1.10 -5.67
N PHE A 128 4.68 0.69 -5.43
CA PHE A 128 4.18 0.30 -4.13
C PHE A 128 3.56 -1.07 -4.28
N SER A 129 3.94 -1.99 -3.41
CA SER A 129 3.40 -3.32 -3.32
C SER A 129 2.85 -3.57 -1.92
N LEU A 130 1.72 -4.26 -1.85
CA LEU A 130 1.09 -4.76 -0.64
C LEU A 130 0.89 -6.26 -0.82
N GLU A 131 1.07 -7.02 0.26
CA GLU A 131 0.85 -8.46 0.27
C GLU A 131 0.13 -8.85 1.57
N GLN A 132 -0.81 -9.80 1.46
CA GLN A 132 -1.45 -10.51 2.58
C GLN A 132 -2.04 -9.59 3.67
N LEU A 133 -2.94 -8.67 3.27
CA LEU A 133 -3.54 -7.67 4.16
C LEU A 133 -5.04 -7.89 4.32
N GLY A 134 -5.51 -8.12 5.55
CA GLY A 134 -6.92 -8.22 5.87
C GLY A 134 -7.54 -6.91 6.35
N SER A 135 -8.86 -6.79 6.28
CA SER A 135 -9.59 -5.66 6.90
C SER A 135 -9.45 -5.64 8.44
N GLU A 136 -9.32 -6.81 9.07
CA GLU A 136 -9.14 -6.94 10.52
C GLU A 136 -7.81 -6.35 10.99
N ASP A 137 -6.76 -6.50 10.20
CA ASP A 137 -5.42 -5.95 10.44
C ASP A 137 -5.43 -4.42 10.51
N LEU A 138 -6.33 -3.78 9.73
CA LEU A 138 -6.46 -2.33 9.65
C LEU A 138 -7.46 -1.73 10.66
N SER A 139 -8.26 -2.57 11.32
CA SER A 139 -9.35 -2.15 12.20
C SER A 139 -8.90 -1.22 13.34
N SER A 140 -7.64 -1.31 13.76
CA SER A 140 -7.04 -0.44 14.79
C SER A 140 -6.79 1.00 14.32
N LEU A 141 -6.55 1.20 13.02
CA LEU A 141 -6.28 2.51 12.43
C LEU A 141 -7.49 3.14 11.75
N ILE A 142 -8.38 2.29 11.23
CA ILE A 142 -9.50 2.68 10.40
C ILE A 142 -10.74 1.96 10.91
N PRO A 143 -11.65 2.64 11.64
CA PRO A 143 -12.90 2.03 12.05
C PRO A 143 -13.77 1.83 10.80
N PHE A 144 -14.08 0.58 10.48
CA PHE A 144 -15.10 0.26 9.49
C PHE A 144 -16.46 0.50 10.11
N SER A 145 -17.24 1.42 9.53
CA SER A 145 -18.51 1.87 10.12
C SER A 145 -19.66 0.88 9.94
N VAL A 146 -19.51 -0.10 9.04
CA VAL A 146 -20.56 -1.07 8.72
C VAL A 146 -20.09 -2.47 9.09
N SER A 147 -20.87 -3.10 9.99
CA SER A 147 -20.70 -4.50 10.35
C SER A 147 -20.84 -5.40 9.13
N GLY A 148 -19.88 -6.31 8.93
CA GLY A 148 -19.89 -7.31 7.85
C GLY A 148 -19.20 -6.91 6.54
N ALA A 149 -18.77 -5.66 6.37
CA ALA A 149 -17.88 -5.29 5.27
C ALA A 149 -16.43 -5.74 5.58
N GLY A 150 -15.75 -6.30 4.59
CA GLY A 150 -14.36 -6.74 4.78
C GLY A 150 -13.68 -7.19 3.50
N PHE A 151 -12.39 -7.45 3.58
CA PHE A 151 -11.62 -8.00 2.47
C PHE A 151 -10.38 -8.76 2.98
N LEU A 152 -9.86 -9.62 2.11
CA LEU A 152 -8.52 -10.19 2.23
C LEU A 152 -7.77 -9.95 0.93
N LEU A 153 -6.78 -9.07 0.99
CA LEU A 153 -5.89 -8.75 -0.12
C LEU A 153 -4.72 -9.73 -0.16
N ASP A 154 -4.53 -10.41 -1.28
CA ASP A 154 -3.36 -11.25 -1.49
C ASP A 154 -2.15 -10.45 -1.93
N THR A 155 -2.31 -9.68 -3.00
CA THR A 155 -1.27 -8.81 -3.54
C THR A 155 -1.88 -7.56 -4.15
N ALA A 156 -1.26 -6.40 -3.98
CA ALA A 156 -1.55 -5.23 -4.78
C ALA A 156 -0.25 -4.58 -5.21
N ASP A 157 -0.20 -4.11 -6.45
CA ASP A 157 0.95 -3.45 -7.04
C ASP A 157 0.48 -2.21 -7.77
N ILE A 158 1.09 -1.07 -7.48
CA ILE A 158 0.88 0.18 -8.22
C ILE A 158 2.23 0.77 -8.61
N ARG A 159 2.35 1.14 -9.88
CA ARG A 159 3.46 1.93 -10.40
C ARG A 159 2.97 3.34 -10.68
N TRP A 160 3.62 4.34 -10.12
CA TRP A 160 3.25 5.74 -10.33
C TRP A 160 4.38 6.54 -10.97
N LYS A 161 3.97 7.71 -11.49
CA LYS A 161 4.80 8.79 -11.98
C LYS A 161 4.16 10.11 -11.57
N ARG A 162 4.95 10.96 -10.92
CA ARG A 162 4.61 12.35 -10.63
C ARG A 162 4.76 13.18 -11.90
N LYS A 163 3.74 13.97 -12.22
CA LYS A 163 3.76 14.98 -13.27
C LYS A 163 4.36 16.29 -12.73
N ALA A 164 4.73 17.19 -13.65
CA ALA A 164 5.27 18.51 -13.29
C ALA A 164 4.27 19.38 -12.50
N SER A 165 2.97 19.11 -12.64
CA SER A 165 1.87 19.78 -11.92
C SER A 165 1.62 19.25 -10.50
N ASP A 166 2.57 18.53 -9.92
CA ASP A 166 2.44 17.83 -8.63
C ASP A 166 1.46 16.64 -8.60
N ASP A 167 0.68 16.44 -9.65
CA ASP A 167 -0.23 15.30 -9.80
C ASP A 167 0.50 13.96 -9.88
N VAL A 168 -0.07 12.96 -9.21
CA VAL A 168 0.40 11.57 -9.27
C VAL A 168 -0.51 10.78 -10.21
N SER A 169 0.10 10.18 -11.24
CA SER A 169 -0.59 9.25 -12.13
C SER A 169 0.03 7.86 -11.99
N GLY A 170 -0.77 6.80 -12.07
CA GLY A 170 -0.25 5.45 -11.92
C GLY A 170 -1.15 4.38 -12.53
N THR A 171 -0.61 3.17 -12.62
CA THR A 171 -1.34 1.97 -13.04
C THR A 171 -0.99 0.82 -12.12
N GLY A 172 -1.94 -0.05 -11.86
CA GLY A 172 -1.76 -1.11 -10.89
C GLY A 172 -2.71 -2.28 -11.07
N LYS A 173 -2.44 -3.33 -10.30
CA LYS A 173 -3.21 -4.55 -10.21
C LYS A 173 -3.37 -4.91 -8.74
N GLY A 174 -4.56 -5.33 -8.33
CA GLY A 174 -4.82 -5.94 -7.03
C GLY A 174 -5.45 -7.32 -7.21
N THR A 175 -5.07 -8.27 -6.36
CA THR A 175 -5.70 -9.59 -6.24
C THR A 175 -6.18 -9.76 -4.80
N PHE A 176 -7.43 -10.19 -4.65
CA PHE A 176 -8.07 -10.41 -3.36
C PHE A 176 -8.60 -11.84 -3.34
N SER A 177 -8.34 -12.56 -2.24
CA SER A 177 -8.96 -13.86 -2.01
C SER A 177 -10.48 -13.69 -1.91
N TRP A 178 -10.91 -12.66 -1.18
CA TRP A 178 -12.33 -12.32 -1.06
C TRP A 178 -12.56 -10.84 -0.75
N ILE A 179 -13.73 -10.34 -1.18
CA ILE A 179 -14.30 -9.05 -0.79
C ILE A 179 -15.74 -9.30 -0.37
N ARG A 180 -16.10 -8.86 0.84
CA ARG A 180 -17.44 -8.97 1.39
C ARG A 180 -18.11 -7.61 1.46
N VAL A 181 -19.27 -7.49 0.82
CA VAL A 181 -20.05 -6.24 0.78
C VAL A 181 -21.44 -6.48 1.36
N PRO A 182 -21.87 -5.73 2.38
CA PRO A 182 -23.20 -5.87 2.96
C PRO A 182 -24.27 -5.30 2.02
N ILE A 183 -25.45 -5.93 2.03
CA ILE A 183 -26.63 -5.53 1.27
C ILE A 183 -27.67 -5.05 2.28
N PRO A 184 -27.78 -3.72 2.48
CA PRO A 184 -28.59 -3.17 3.56
C PRO A 184 -30.09 -3.24 3.27
N GLU A 185 -30.50 -3.61 2.07
CA GLU A 185 -31.91 -3.63 1.66
C GLU A 185 -32.69 -4.73 2.44
N PRO A 186 -33.70 -4.36 3.27
CA PRO A 186 -34.39 -5.32 4.11
C PRO A 186 -35.16 -6.38 3.33
N SER A 187 -35.70 -6.00 2.18
CA SER A 187 -36.47 -6.83 1.24
C SER A 187 -35.59 -7.76 0.39
N SER A 188 -34.27 -7.54 0.35
CA SER A 188 -33.37 -8.43 -0.37
C SER A 188 -33.26 -9.78 0.33
N PRO A 189 -33.41 -10.91 -0.37
CA PRO A 189 -33.15 -12.24 0.18
C PRO A 189 -31.67 -12.46 0.49
N ILE A 190 -30.78 -11.68 -0.14
CA ILE A 190 -29.32 -11.73 0.06
C ILE A 190 -28.92 -10.60 1.00
N ARG A 191 -28.20 -10.94 2.07
CA ARG A 191 -27.75 -9.99 3.11
C ARG A 191 -26.36 -9.43 2.88
N ASP A 192 -25.53 -10.15 2.14
CA ASP A 192 -24.17 -9.77 1.81
C ASP A 192 -23.72 -10.48 0.54
N ALA A 193 -22.91 -9.79 -0.25
CA ALA A 193 -22.24 -10.35 -1.42
C ALA A 193 -20.79 -10.70 -1.05
N LEU A 194 -20.47 -11.99 -1.10
CA LEU A 194 -19.10 -12.49 -0.97
C LEU A 194 -18.55 -12.77 -2.37
N LEU A 195 -17.66 -11.90 -2.83
CA LEU A 195 -16.91 -12.09 -4.07
C LEU A 195 -15.60 -12.80 -3.74
N GLU A 196 -15.19 -13.76 -4.56
CA GLU A 196 -13.99 -14.58 -4.38
C GLU A 196 -13.07 -14.49 -5.60
N ASP A 197 -11.77 -14.75 -5.41
CA ASP A 197 -10.73 -14.79 -6.45
C ASP A 197 -10.70 -13.54 -7.35
N ILE A 198 -10.72 -12.37 -6.71
CA ILE A 198 -10.97 -11.11 -7.40
C ILE A 198 -9.67 -10.53 -7.91
N THR A 199 -9.64 -10.15 -9.19
CA THR A 199 -8.57 -9.36 -9.80
C THR A 199 -9.10 -8.01 -10.24
N ILE A 200 -8.44 -6.94 -9.79
CA ILE A 200 -8.74 -5.54 -10.11
C ILE A 200 -7.57 -4.95 -10.90
N LEU A 201 -7.84 -4.43 -12.09
CA LEU A 201 -6.92 -3.60 -12.85
C LEU A 201 -7.36 -2.15 -12.76
N PHE A 202 -6.43 -1.27 -12.41
CA PHE A 202 -6.77 0.13 -12.14
C PHE A 202 -5.69 1.13 -12.57
N ALA A 203 -6.12 2.38 -12.74
CA ALA A 203 -5.27 3.52 -12.94
C ALA A 203 -5.55 4.60 -11.89
N LEU A 204 -4.51 5.19 -11.33
CA LEU A 204 -4.60 6.35 -10.45
C LEU A 204 -4.49 7.62 -11.29
N ARG A 205 -5.49 8.50 -11.21
CA ARG A 205 -5.52 9.80 -11.89
C ARG A 205 -6.22 10.81 -11.00
N GLU A 206 -5.60 11.98 -10.78
CA GLU A 206 -6.24 13.14 -10.12
C GLU A 206 -6.87 12.80 -8.75
N GLY A 207 -6.27 11.88 -7.99
CA GLY A 207 -6.81 11.44 -6.69
C GLY A 207 -7.97 10.43 -6.77
N SER A 208 -8.33 9.97 -7.96
CA SER A 208 -9.26 8.86 -8.21
C SER A 208 -8.53 7.61 -8.67
N LEU A 209 -9.02 6.45 -8.23
CA LEU A 209 -8.64 5.14 -8.72
C LEU A 209 -9.72 4.65 -9.69
N ILE A 210 -9.41 4.68 -10.98
CA ILE A 210 -10.29 4.24 -12.06
C ILE A 210 -10.05 2.74 -12.27
N VAL A 211 -11.04 1.92 -11.97
CA VAL A 211 -11.02 0.47 -12.16
C VAL A 211 -11.49 0.17 -13.59
N SER A 212 -10.54 -0.18 -14.45
CA SER A 212 -10.83 -0.53 -15.84
C SER A 212 -11.43 -1.94 -15.97
N SER A 213 -11.08 -2.84 -15.04
CA SER A 213 -11.58 -4.20 -15.02
C SER A 213 -11.55 -4.73 -13.59
N LEU A 214 -12.66 -5.31 -13.16
CA LEU A 214 -12.79 -6.15 -11.99
C LEU A 214 -13.32 -7.50 -12.47
N THR A 215 -12.63 -8.57 -12.11
CA THR A 215 -13.03 -9.95 -12.42
C THR A 215 -12.98 -10.77 -11.15
N GLY A 216 -13.81 -11.78 -11.03
CA GLY A 216 -13.82 -12.69 -9.88
C GLY A 216 -14.96 -13.69 -9.99
N THR A 217 -15.36 -14.26 -8.86
CA THR A 217 -16.47 -15.20 -8.78
C THR A 217 -17.43 -14.84 -7.65
N TYR A 218 -18.69 -15.24 -7.81
CA TYR A 218 -19.75 -15.14 -6.82
C TYR A 218 -20.55 -16.43 -6.88
N GLU A 219 -20.52 -17.24 -5.81
CA GLU A 219 -21.23 -18.53 -5.76
C GLU A 219 -20.92 -19.45 -6.97
N GLY A 220 -19.69 -19.39 -7.48
CA GLY A 220 -19.24 -20.14 -8.67
C GLY A 220 -19.62 -19.52 -10.02
N ALA A 221 -20.41 -18.45 -10.05
CA ALA A 221 -20.66 -17.67 -11.27
C ALA A 221 -19.55 -16.65 -11.52
N ARG A 222 -19.29 -16.32 -12.80
CA ARG A 222 -18.27 -15.35 -13.19
C ARG A 222 -18.77 -13.95 -12.91
N VAL A 223 -17.93 -13.12 -12.29
CA VAL A 223 -18.20 -11.72 -12.01
C VAL A 223 -17.28 -10.86 -12.85
N GLU A 224 -17.83 -9.91 -13.59
CA GLU A 224 -17.04 -8.93 -14.36
C GLU A 224 -17.61 -7.53 -14.25
N GLY A 225 -16.73 -6.53 -14.23
CA GLY A 225 -17.21 -5.16 -14.17
C GLY A 225 -16.11 -4.11 -14.15
N ASN A 226 -16.52 -2.89 -13.81
CA ASN A 226 -15.64 -1.73 -13.75
C ASN A 226 -16.15 -0.73 -12.69
N GLY A 227 -15.40 0.36 -12.52
CA GLY A 227 -15.88 1.52 -11.80
C GLY A 227 -14.77 2.42 -11.28
N GLU A 228 -15.00 3.05 -10.13
CA GLU A 228 -14.14 4.12 -9.62
C GLU A 228 -14.15 4.19 -8.09
N ILE A 229 -13.02 4.59 -7.53
CA ILE A 229 -12.89 5.09 -6.16
C ILE A 229 -12.39 6.54 -6.23
N ALA A 230 -13.27 7.49 -5.97
CA ALA A 230 -12.91 8.92 -5.96
C ALA A 230 -12.38 9.35 -4.59
N GLY A 231 -11.38 10.23 -4.58
CA GLY A 231 -10.83 10.81 -3.35
C GLY A 231 -10.06 9.82 -2.48
N ILE A 232 -9.27 8.92 -3.10
CA ILE A 232 -8.62 7.79 -2.41
C ILE A 232 -7.67 8.20 -1.28
N PHE A 233 -7.14 9.41 -1.32
CA PHE A 233 -6.22 9.94 -0.30
C PHE A 233 -6.93 10.43 0.97
N ASP A 234 -8.26 10.49 0.97
CA ASP A 234 -9.08 10.79 2.15
C ASP A 234 -10.14 9.68 2.32
N PRO A 235 -9.76 8.49 2.84
CA PRO A 235 -10.64 7.32 2.90
C PRO A 235 -12.04 7.58 3.52
N PRO A 236 -12.19 8.38 4.61
CA PRO A 236 -13.50 8.73 5.15
C PRO A 236 -14.42 9.48 4.18
N ARG A 237 -13.87 10.29 3.27
CA ARG A 237 -14.64 11.07 2.28
C ARG A 237 -14.65 10.45 0.88
N SER A 238 -13.86 9.41 0.68
CA SER A 238 -13.79 8.70 -0.58
C SER A 238 -15.13 8.07 -0.95
N LYS A 239 -15.41 7.97 -2.25
CA LYS A 239 -16.62 7.37 -2.79
C LYS A 239 -16.28 6.20 -3.69
N ILE A 240 -16.90 5.05 -3.45
CA ILE A 240 -16.81 3.88 -4.31
C ILE A 240 -18.02 3.82 -5.22
N THR A 241 -17.81 3.44 -6.48
CA THR A 241 -18.88 3.04 -7.39
C THR A 241 -18.35 1.92 -8.28
N PHE A 242 -18.84 0.69 -8.09
CA PHE A 242 -18.60 -0.43 -9.00
C PHE A 242 -19.91 -0.93 -9.60
N ARG A 243 -19.82 -1.36 -10.86
CA ARG A 243 -20.91 -1.99 -11.60
C ARG A 243 -20.41 -3.34 -12.08
N LEU A 244 -20.95 -4.39 -11.47
CA LEU A 244 -20.54 -5.76 -11.71
C LEU A 244 -21.71 -6.52 -12.33
N LYS A 245 -21.39 -7.37 -13.30
CA LYS A 245 -22.30 -8.31 -13.93
C LYS A 245 -21.90 -9.72 -13.50
N ILE A 246 -22.88 -10.51 -13.09
CA ILE A 246 -22.71 -11.91 -12.70
C ILE A 246 -23.28 -12.77 -13.81
N GLU A 247 -22.43 -13.56 -14.46
CA GLU A 247 -22.79 -14.43 -15.57
C GLU A 247 -22.56 -15.90 -15.19
N ASN A 248 -23.57 -16.74 -15.44
CA ASN A 248 -23.44 -18.17 -15.20
C ASN A 248 -22.85 -18.87 -16.45
N PRO A 249 -21.66 -19.50 -16.36
CA PRO A 249 -21.04 -20.15 -17.52
C PRO A 249 -21.79 -21.40 -18.03
N LEU A 250 -22.73 -21.95 -17.27
CA LEU A 250 -23.43 -23.21 -17.60
C LEU A 250 -24.70 -23.04 -18.45
N GLU A 251 -25.10 -21.79 -18.74
CA GLU A 251 -26.36 -21.48 -19.42
C GLU A 251 -26.43 -21.95 -20.89
N GLY A 252 -25.34 -22.49 -21.43
CA GLY A 252 -25.26 -22.94 -22.83
C GLY A 252 -25.11 -24.45 -23.09
N LYS A 253 -24.88 -25.31 -22.08
CA LYS A 253 -24.52 -26.72 -22.37
C LYS A 253 -25.26 -27.82 -21.62
N ILE A 254 -25.75 -27.64 -20.39
CA ILE A 254 -26.43 -28.73 -19.64
C ILE A 254 -27.44 -28.15 -18.63
N ALA A 255 -28.48 -27.46 -19.11
CA ALA A 255 -29.48 -26.82 -18.24
C ALA A 255 -30.60 -27.74 -17.74
N SER A 256 -30.57 -29.05 -18.00
CA SER A 256 -31.76 -29.91 -17.82
C SER A 256 -31.80 -30.82 -16.58
N ILE A 257 -30.75 -30.90 -15.74
CA ILE A 257 -30.75 -31.90 -14.63
C ILE A 257 -30.56 -31.31 -13.22
N PHE A 258 -29.99 -30.10 -13.06
CA PHE A 258 -29.72 -29.50 -11.74
C PHE A 258 -30.46 -28.17 -11.48
N ASP A 259 -31.59 -27.94 -12.15
CA ASP A 259 -32.31 -26.65 -12.11
C ASP A 259 -33.24 -26.45 -10.90
N LEU A 260 -32.99 -27.13 -9.78
CA LEU A 260 -33.90 -27.11 -8.61
C LEU A 260 -33.29 -26.66 -7.27
N LEU A 261 -32.01 -26.28 -7.20
CA LEU A 261 -31.39 -25.86 -5.92
C LEU A 261 -30.62 -24.53 -5.93
N SER A 262 -30.45 -23.83 -7.06
CA SER A 262 -29.66 -22.58 -7.15
C SER A 262 -30.36 -21.42 -7.89
N LYS A 263 -31.70 -21.42 -7.91
CA LYS A 263 -32.51 -20.38 -8.54
C LYS A 263 -32.51 -19.13 -7.66
N ASN A 264 -31.63 -18.16 -7.93
CA ASN A 264 -31.94 -16.72 -7.89
C ASN A 264 -30.76 -15.78 -8.21
N ALA A 265 -29.53 -16.27 -8.45
CA ALA A 265 -28.40 -15.42 -8.87
C ALA A 265 -27.94 -15.67 -10.32
N LYS A 266 -28.81 -16.21 -11.17
CA LYS A 266 -28.50 -16.50 -12.58
C LYS A 266 -28.77 -15.20 -13.38
N ASN A 267 -27.71 -14.50 -13.78
CA ASN A 267 -27.74 -13.18 -14.44
C ASN A 267 -28.26 -12.04 -13.55
N ALA A 268 -27.36 -11.46 -12.76
CA ALA A 268 -27.66 -10.31 -11.92
C ALA A 268 -26.61 -9.21 -12.14
N ASN A 269 -27.03 -7.96 -11.93
CA ASN A 269 -26.11 -6.85 -11.78
C ASN A 269 -25.93 -6.57 -10.29
N LEU A 270 -24.68 -6.58 -9.82
CA LEU A 270 -24.32 -6.13 -8.48
C LEU A 270 -23.72 -4.74 -8.59
N ARG A 271 -24.36 -3.78 -7.95
CA ARG A 271 -23.84 -2.41 -7.83
C ARG A 271 -23.26 -2.23 -6.43
N ILE A 272 -22.01 -1.78 -6.35
CA ILE A 272 -21.37 -1.45 -5.07
C ILE A 272 -21.19 0.06 -5.01
N THR A 273 -21.75 0.71 -3.98
CA THR A 273 -21.63 2.15 -3.77
C THR A 273 -21.33 2.50 -2.31
N GLY A 274 -21.14 3.77 -2.00
CA GLY A 274 -20.91 4.26 -0.64
C GLY A 274 -19.50 4.81 -0.44
N THR A 275 -19.01 4.80 0.80
CA THR A 275 -17.63 5.22 1.10
C THR A 275 -16.71 4.02 1.19
N LEU A 276 -15.39 4.23 1.06
CA LEU A 276 -14.41 3.14 1.16
C LEU A 276 -14.46 2.40 2.50
N LEU A 277 -14.90 3.07 3.56
CA LEU A 277 -15.02 2.50 4.91
C LEU A 277 -16.41 1.91 5.21
N SER A 278 -17.36 2.10 4.29
CA SER A 278 -18.76 1.70 4.43
C SER A 278 -19.38 1.42 3.04
N PRO A 279 -18.85 0.42 2.30
CA PRO A 279 -19.43 0.04 1.02
C PRO A 279 -20.78 -0.66 1.23
N LYS A 280 -21.67 -0.53 0.25
CA LYS A 280 -23.01 -1.11 0.22
C LYS A 280 -23.26 -1.74 -1.15
N GLY A 281 -23.82 -2.94 -1.15
CA GLY A 281 -24.22 -3.67 -2.34
C GLY A 281 -25.71 -3.53 -2.62
N GLU A 282 -26.08 -3.52 -3.89
CA GLU A 282 -27.45 -3.57 -4.39
C GLU A 282 -27.50 -4.58 -5.54
N PHE A 283 -28.40 -5.57 -5.46
CA PHE A 283 -28.64 -6.52 -6.55
C PHE A 283 -29.79 -6.05 -7.43
N GLN A 284 -29.61 -6.18 -8.74
CA GLN A 284 -30.67 -6.08 -9.73
C GLN A 284 -30.74 -7.42 -10.46
N PHE A 285 -31.82 -8.16 -10.22
CA PHE A 285 -32.10 -9.45 -10.85
C PHE A 285 -32.90 -9.23 -12.14
N PHE A 286 -32.64 -10.05 -13.17
CA PHE A 286 -33.32 -10.00 -14.47
C PHE A 286 -34.02 -11.31 -14.78
#